data_AF-A0A356IZB0-F1
#
_entry.id   AF-A0A356IZB0-F1
#
_cell.length_a   1.000
_cell.length_b   1.000
_cell.length_c   1.000
_cell.angle_alpha   90.00
_cell.angle_beta   90.00
_cell.angle_gamma   90.00
#
_symmetry.space_group_name_H-M   'P 1'
#
loop_
_entity.id
_entity.type
_entity.pdbx_description
1 polymer ?
#
loop_
_entity_poly.entity_id
_entity_poly.type
_entity_poly.pdbx_seq_one_letter_code
_entity_poly.pdbx_strand_id
1 'polypeptide(L)'
;MNTHKAFIHKVTPRFELEVTVELGEGILHGETLALRWLDLPKPGSKQGRALRKHLKKVRDSVEFVAVQKHEKNAFLRRNTDVFYLPGEKDVFKVAAKGRCLNKELLDLQLGKPYDEDKRKIDFSKKSITVFDEDIDLVTGNFKAEVCMYINDCKQYLRAALERKRVNMEKAEFNPTDEEFLIIYGLKEVKEMSMRLAGGIPLDWKGN
;
A
#
# COMPACT_ATOMS: atom_id res chain seq x y z
N MET A 1 -1.23 12.30 18.99
CA MET A 1 -0.45 11.33 18.19
C MET A 1 0.15 10.32 19.13
N ASN A 2 -0.10 9.03 18.93
CA ASN A 2 0.43 7.99 19.81
C ASN A 2 1.80 7.55 19.31
N THR A 3 2.82 7.80 20.13
CA THR A 3 4.18 7.29 19.93
C THR A 3 4.25 5.88 20.49
N HIS A 4 4.78 4.95 19.71
CA HIS A 4 4.96 3.57 20.13
C HIS A 4 6.43 3.14 20.01
N LYS A 5 6.83 2.21 20.86
CA LYS A 5 8.12 1.53 20.78
C LYS A 5 8.02 0.41 19.75
N ALA A 6 8.94 0.35 18.79
CA ALA A 6 8.95 -0.69 17.77
C ALA A 6 10.35 -1.29 17.57
N PHE A 7 10.39 -2.61 17.42
CA PHE A 7 11.62 -3.38 17.19
C PHE A 7 11.68 -3.78 15.72
N ILE A 8 12.71 -3.36 15.00
CA ILE A 8 12.85 -3.64 13.57
C ILE A 8 13.52 -5.00 13.37
N HIS A 9 12.79 -5.95 12.78
CA HIS A 9 13.32 -7.27 12.46
C HIS A 9 14.01 -7.26 11.10
N LYS A 10 13.34 -6.69 10.09
CA LYS A 10 13.76 -6.80 8.70
C LYS A 10 13.34 -5.60 7.87
N VAL A 11 14.15 -5.33 6.85
CA VAL A 11 13.84 -4.39 5.77
C VAL A 11 13.35 -5.17 4.55
N THR A 12 12.10 -5.00 4.14
CA THR A 12 11.48 -5.75 3.03
C THR A 12 12.13 -5.43 1.68
N PRO A 13 11.92 -6.22 0.61
CA PRO A 13 12.35 -5.88 -0.75
C PRO A 13 11.85 -4.51 -1.22
N ARG A 14 10.69 -4.07 -0.73
CA ARG A 14 10.06 -2.76 -1.00
C ARG A 14 10.49 -1.64 -0.05
N PHE A 15 11.51 -1.89 0.77
CA PHE A 15 12.07 -0.94 1.75
C PHE A 15 11.13 -0.56 2.91
N GLU A 16 10.12 -1.39 3.16
CA GLU A 16 9.28 -1.27 4.36
C GLU A 16 9.99 -1.91 5.56
N LEU A 17 9.52 -1.59 6.77
CA LEU A 17 10.06 -2.14 8.01
C LEU A 17 9.08 -3.18 8.55
N GLU A 18 9.50 -4.45 8.60
CA GLU A 18 8.82 -5.48 9.38
C GLU A 18 9.23 -5.30 10.84
N VAL A 19 8.24 -5.00 11.70
CA VAL A 19 8.47 -4.65 13.09
C VAL A 19 7.55 -5.40 14.04
N THR A 20 7.96 -5.46 15.31
CA THR A 20 7.02 -5.70 16.42
C THR A 20 6.83 -4.39 17.16
N VAL A 21 5.59 -3.94 17.31
CA VAL A 21 5.21 -2.74 18.05
C VAL A 21 4.69 -3.13 19.43
N GLU A 22 5.16 -2.41 20.45
CA GLU A 22 4.67 -2.49 21.82
C GLU A 22 3.48 -1.53 21.98
N LEU A 23 2.31 -2.09 22.30
CA LEU A 23 1.06 -1.33 22.41
C LEU A 23 0.70 -0.96 23.87
N GLY A 24 1.55 -1.34 24.83
CA GLY A 24 1.29 -1.23 26.27
C GLY A 24 0.93 -2.58 26.89
N GLU A 25 1.05 -2.69 28.22
CA GLU A 25 0.63 -3.88 28.99
C GLU A 25 1.24 -5.22 28.51
N GLY A 26 2.44 -5.17 27.92
CA GLY A 26 3.12 -6.35 27.37
C GLY A 26 2.55 -6.85 26.03
N ILE A 27 1.60 -6.13 25.42
CA ILE A 27 1.03 -6.49 24.13
C ILE A 27 2.02 -6.15 23.02
N LEU A 28 2.41 -7.20 22.29
CA LEU A 28 3.29 -7.13 21.13
C LEU A 28 2.50 -7.44 19.85
N HIS A 29 2.60 -6.54 18.86
CA HIS A 29 1.92 -6.69 17.59
C HIS A 29 2.91 -6.64 16.42
N GLY A 30 2.96 -7.70 15.62
CA GLY A 30 3.74 -7.72 14.38
C GLY A 30 3.03 -6.95 13.27
N GLU A 31 3.71 -6.01 12.62
CA GLU A 31 3.18 -5.32 11.44
C GLU A 31 4.29 -4.81 10.50
N THR A 32 3.90 -4.42 9.29
CA THR A 32 4.80 -3.81 8.30
C THR A 32 4.51 -2.33 8.20
N LEU A 33 5.52 -1.50 8.44
CA LEU A 33 5.43 -0.05 8.42
C LEU A 33 6.01 0.52 7.12
N ALA A 34 5.23 1.40 6.48
CA ALA A 34 5.69 2.19 5.33
C ALA A 34 6.14 3.58 5.81
N LEU A 35 7.30 4.02 5.31
CA LEU A 35 7.80 5.36 5.58
C LEU A 35 6.93 6.38 4.86
N ARG A 36 6.37 7.31 5.63
CA ARG A 36 5.49 8.37 5.13
C ARG A 36 6.25 9.38 4.27
N TRP A 37 5.55 9.93 3.26
CA TRP A 37 5.98 11.05 2.41
C TRP A 37 7.24 10.80 1.57
N LEU A 38 7.53 9.54 1.23
CA LEU A 38 8.67 9.18 0.38
C LEU A 38 8.28 8.44 -0.90
N ASP A 39 8.85 8.89 -2.02
CA ASP A 39 9.01 8.13 -3.25
C ASP A 39 10.34 7.37 -3.17
N LEU A 40 10.26 6.05 -3.00
CA LEU A 40 11.44 5.20 -2.90
C LEU A 40 11.89 4.70 -4.28
N PRO A 41 13.22 4.57 -4.52
CA PRO A 41 13.76 4.12 -5.79
C PRO A 41 13.38 2.68 -6.12
N LYS A 42 13.53 2.26 -7.39
CA LYS A 42 13.29 0.87 -7.80
C LYS A 42 14.21 -0.09 -7.01
N PRO A 43 13.69 -1.20 -6.44
CA PRO A 43 14.51 -2.24 -5.84
C PRO A 43 15.60 -2.74 -6.81
N GLY A 44 16.82 -2.97 -6.30
CA GLY A 44 17.95 -3.44 -7.10
C GLY A 44 18.73 -2.35 -7.86
N SER A 45 18.17 -1.15 -8.04
CA SER A 45 18.90 0.00 -8.60
C SER A 45 20.07 0.42 -7.72
N LYS A 46 21.02 1.21 -8.25
CA LYS A 46 22.17 1.74 -7.48
C LYS A 46 21.69 2.49 -6.21
N GLN A 47 20.70 3.37 -6.36
CA GLN A 47 20.07 4.08 -5.25
C GLN A 47 19.32 3.13 -4.31
N GLY A 48 18.56 2.16 -4.85
CA GLY A 48 17.85 1.17 -4.02
C GLY A 48 18.79 0.31 -3.17
N ARG A 49 19.95 -0.07 -3.69
CA ARG A 49 20.99 -0.77 -2.92
C ARG A 49 21.57 0.11 -1.80
N ALA A 50 21.83 1.39 -2.09
CA ALA A 50 22.31 2.35 -1.10
C ALA A 50 21.28 2.58 0.02
N LEU A 51 20.00 2.79 -0.35
CA LEU A 51 18.88 2.91 0.58
C LEU A 51 18.78 1.68 1.49
N ARG A 52 18.80 0.47 0.93
CA ARG A 52 18.76 -0.77 1.72
C ARG A 52 19.91 -0.86 2.72
N LYS A 53 21.12 -0.51 2.27
CA LYS A 53 22.31 -0.52 3.13
C LYS A 53 22.15 0.48 4.28
N HIS A 54 21.61 1.65 4.01
CA HIS A 54 21.34 2.67 5.02
C HIS A 54 20.28 2.20 6.03
N LEU A 55 19.13 1.70 5.58
CA LEU A 55 18.07 1.19 6.46
C LEU A 55 18.55 0.05 7.36
N LYS A 56 19.36 -0.88 6.82
CA LYS A 56 20.00 -1.94 7.62
C LYS A 56 20.97 -1.36 8.65
N LYS A 57 21.79 -0.37 8.27
CA LYS A 57 22.69 0.31 9.21
C LYS A 57 21.92 0.96 10.35
N VAL A 58 20.79 1.62 10.07
CA VAL A 58 19.94 2.21 11.11
C VAL A 58 19.39 1.12 12.03
N ARG A 59 18.79 0.07 11.48
CA ARG A 59 18.30 -1.10 12.24
C ARG A 59 19.38 -1.66 13.16
N ASP A 60 20.58 -1.90 12.64
CA ASP A 60 21.65 -2.54 13.39
C ASP A 60 22.29 -1.60 14.44
N SER A 61 21.99 -0.30 14.39
CA SER A 61 22.55 0.72 15.29
C SER A 61 21.71 1.01 16.52
N VAL A 62 20.47 0.49 16.59
CA VAL A 62 19.52 0.78 17.67
C VAL A 62 18.78 -0.49 18.08
N GLU A 63 18.45 -0.59 19.37
CA GLU A 63 17.63 -1.70 19.88
C GLU A 63 16.17 -1.57 19.44
N PHE A 64 15.66 -0.34 19.39
CA PHE A 64 14.30 -0.02 18.98
C PHE A 64 14.24 1.35 18.31
N VAL A 65 13.10 1.64 17.69
CA VAL A 65 12.75 2.95 17.14
C VAL A 65 11.43 3.44 17.76
N ALA A 66 11.26 4.75 17.84
CA ALA A 66 9.97 5.34 18.14
C ALA A 66 9.20 5.53 16.83
N VAL A 67 7.94 5.09 16.80
CA VAL A 67 7.07 5.20 15.63
C VAL A 67 5.84 6.02 15.95
N GLN A 68 5.51 6.95 15.05
CA GLN A 68 4.26 7.69 15.06
C GLN A 68 3.45 7.25 13.86
N LYS A 69 2.36 6.52 14.15
CA LYS A 69 1.48 5.97 13.13
C LYS A 69 0.40 6.98 12.76
N HIS A 70 0.16 7.13 11.47
CA HIS A 70 -0.89 7.97 10.92
C HIS A 70 -1.98 7.12 10.26
N GLU A 71 -2.96 7.81 9.66
CA GLU A 71 -3.99 7.16 8.85
C GLU A 71 -3.40 6.24 7.79
N LYS A 72 -4.15 5.19 7.47
CA LYS A 72 -3.81 4.29 6.38
C LYS A 72 -3.97 5.05 5.06
N ASN A 73 -3.00 4.91 4.16
CA ASN A 73 -3.15 5.42 2.81
C ASN A 73 -4.14 4.57 1.99
N ALA A 74 -4.44 5.00 0.77
CA ALA A 74 -5.30 4.33 -0.19
C ALA A 74 -4.97 2.84 -0.45
N PHE A 75 -3.73 2.42 -0.16
CA PHE A 75 -3.28 1.04 -0.27
C PHE A 75 -3.36 0.26 1.06
N LEU A 76 -4.14 0.78 2.02
CA LEU A 76 -4.31 0.26 3.39
C LEU A 76 -3.00 0.18 4.21
N ARG A 77 -1.93 0.86 3.75
CA ARG A 77 -0.64 0.86 4.46
C ARG A 77 -0.60 2.00 5.45
N ARG A 78 -0.11 1.74 6.66
CA ARG A 78 0.09 2.78 7.67
C ARG A 78 1.28 3.64 7.30
N ASN A 79 0.99 4.91 7.02
CA ASN A 79 2.00 5.94 6.89
C ASN A 79 2.62 6.19 8.27
N THR A 80 3.94 6.06 8.36
CA THR A 80 4.63 6.13 9.65
C THR A 80 5.84 7.07 9.60
N ASP A 81 5.97 7.91 10.63
CA ASP A 81 7.21 8.62 10.92
C ASP A 81 8.03 7.78 11.90
N VAL A 82 9.30 7.55 11.56
CA VAL A 82 10.21 6.70 12.32
C VAL A 82 11.35 7.53 12.89
N PHE A 83 11.58 7.41 14.19
CA PHE A 83 12.60 8.15 14.92
C PHE A 83 13.55 7.19 15.62
N TYR A 84 14.84 7.51 15.62
CA TYR A 84 15.84 6.69 16.30
C TYR A 84 16.93 7.54 16.96
N LEU A 85 17.45 7.04 18.08
CA LEU A 85 18.52 7.67 18.83
C LEU A 85 19.38 6.57 19.48
N PRO A 86 20.58 6.28 18.95
CA PRO A 86 21.43 5.20 19.48
C PRO A 86 21.75 5.35 20.96
N GLY A 87 21.58 4.27 21.72
CA GLY A 87 21.86 4.22 23.16
C GLY A 87 20.75 4.75 24.08
N GLU A 88 19.72 5.43 23.56
CA GLU A 88 18.58 5.88 24.34
C GLU A 88 17.57 4.75 24.58
N LYS A 89 17.03 4.65 25.79
CA LYS A 89 16.09 3.61 26.22
C LYS A 89 14.65 4.10 26.34
N ASP A 90 14.46 5.42 26.44
CA ASP A 90 13.16 6.07 26.57
C ASP A 90 12.57 6.42 25.19
N VAL A 91 11.46 5.78 24.85
CA VAL A 91 10.77 5.99 23.57
C VAL A 91 10.30 7.43 23.35
N PHE A 92 9.91 8.15 24.40
CA PHE A 92 9.45 9.53 24.28
C PHE A 92 10.63 10.48 24.03
N LYS A 93 11.80 10.20 24.61
CA LYS A 93 13.04 10.93 24.25
C LYS A 93 13.49 10.64 22.83
N VAL A 94 13.41 9.38 22.38
CA VAL A 94 13.70 9.02 20.99
C VAL A 94 12.77 9.79 20.04
N ALA A 95 11.47 9.88 20.33
CA ALA A 95 10.53 10.64 19.50
C ALA A 95 10.79 12.15 19.49
N ALA A 96 11.18 12.73 20.64
CA ALA A 96 11.37 14.18 20.78
C ALA A 96 12.74 14.68 20.27
N LYS A 97 13.80 13.88 20.43
CA LYS A 97 15.20 14.30 20.18
C LYS A 97 15.92 13.42 19.17
N GLY A 98 15.33 12.30 18.77
CA GLY A 98 15.91 11.38 17.80
C GLY A 98 15.91 11.94 16.38
N ARG A 99 16.66 11.27 15.51
CA ARG A 99 16.69 11.57 14.08
C ARG A 99 15.42 11.04 13.44
N CYS A 100 14.76 11.87 12.65
CA CYS A 100 13.65 11.43 11.81
C CYS A 100 14.20 10.71 10.58
N LEU A 101 14.04 9.39 10.52
CA LEU A 101 14.53 8.55 9.43
C LEU A 101 13.95 9.02 8.09
N ASN A 102 12.67 9.37 8.04
CA ASN A 102 12.00 9.82 6.82
C ASN A 102 12.71 11.04 6.22
N LYS A 103 13.03 12.03 7.07
CA LYS A 103 13.75 13.24 6.66
C LYS A 103 15.21 12.95 6.29
N GLU A 104 15.90 12.12 7.07
CA GLU A 104 17.28 11.73 6.79
C GLU A 104 17.42 11.07 5.40
N LEU A 105 16.44 10.26 4.99
CA LEU A 105 16.44 9.67 3.64
C LEU A 105 16.28 10.69 2.51
N LEU A 106 15.57 11.79 2.75
CA LEU A 106 15.48 12.91 1.81
C LEU A 106 16.80 13.68 1.73
N ASP A 107 17.36 14.01 2.89
CA ASP A 107 18.61 14.77 3.00
C ASP A 107 19.79 14.01 2.34
N LEU A 108 19.80 12.68 2.46
CA LEU A 108 20.78 11.80 1.81
C LEU A 108 20.46 11.48 0.35
N GLN A 109 19.37 12.01 -0.21
CA GLN A 109 18.90 11.72 -1.58
C GLN A 109 18.69 10.21 -1.85
N LEU A 110 18.33 9.46 -0.80
CA LEU A 110 18.02 8.02 -0.87
C LEU A 110 16.54 7.75 -1.12
N GLY A 111 15.70 8.76 -0.94
CA GLY A 111 14.32 8.84 -1.42
C GLY A 111 14.05 10.21 -2.02
N LYS A 112 12.90 10.37 -2.67
CA LYS A 112 12.39 11.67 -3.11
C LYS A 112 11.16 12.04 -2.28
N PRO A 113 10.81 13.33 -2.18
CA PRO A 113 9.52 13.72 -1.64
C PRO A 113 8.40 12.98 -2.37
N TYR A 114 7.40 12.54 -1.63
CA TYR A 114 6.23 11.91 -2.22
C TYR A 114 5.55 12.85 -3.21
N ASP A 115 5.37 12.36 -4.41
CA ASP A 115 4.75 13.09 -5.51
C ASP A 115 3.32 12.58 -5.73
N GLU A 116 2.34 13.39 -5.33
CA GLU A 116 0.92 13.09 -5.52
C GLU A 116 0.54 13.09 -7.00
N ASP A 117 1.14 13.97 -7.80
CA ASP A 117 0.80 14.12 -9.21
C ASP A 117 1.22 12.91 -10.05
N LYS A 118 2.35 12.26 -9.72
CA LYS A 118 2.74 10.97 -10.34
C LYS A 118 1.70 9.85 -10.16
N ARG A 119 0.84 9.98 -9.14
CA ARG A 119 -0.13 8.95 -8.76
C ARG A 119 -1.57 9.37 -9.06
N LYS A 120 -1.78 10.60 -9.55
CA LYS A 120 -3.07 10.97 -10.11
C LYS A 120 -3.34 10.04 -11.27
N ILE A 121 -4.45 9.32 -11.15
CA ILE A 121 -4.95 8.48 -12.22
C ILE A 121 -5.42 9.42 -13.31
N ASP A 122 -4.75 9.36 -14.46
CA ASP A 122 -5.20 10.05 -15.65
C ASP A 122 -6.29 9.20 -16.32
N PHE A 123 -7.54 9.55 -16.04
CA PHE A 123 -8.71 8.90 -16.59
C PHE A 123 -8.89 9.11 -18.10
N SER A 124 -8.12 10.01 -18.71
CA SER A 124 -8.14 10.24 -20.17
C SER A 124 -7.28 9.23 -20.94
N LYS A 125 -6.46 8.43 -20.23
CA LYS A 125 -5.63 7.42 -20.86
C LYS A 125 -6.49 6.33 -21.50
N LYS A 126 -6.07 5.92 -22.69
CA LYS A 126 -6.63 4.80 -23.47
C LYS A 126 -5.88 3.48 -23.26
N SER A 127 -4.76 3.52 -22.53
CA SER A 127 -3.96 2.36 -22.17
C SER A 127 -3.31 2.55 -20.80
N ILE A 128 -3.01 1.44 -20.15
CA ILE A 128 -2.29 1.40 -18.87
C ILE A 128 -1.09 0.47 -18.98
N THR A 129 0.04 0.88 -18.41
CA THR A 129 1.22 -0.01 -18.32
C THR A 129 1.14 -0.81 -17.03
N VAL A 130 1.13 -2.13 -17.15
CA VAL A 130 1.10 -3.08 -16.03
C VAL A 130 2.24 -4.07 -16.21
N PHE A 131 3.16 -4.15 -15.23
CA PHE A 131 4.33 -5.03 -15.30
C PHE A 131 5.13 -4.92 -16.61
N ASP A 132 5.34 -3.69 -17.08
CA ASP A 132 6.06 -3.37 -18.32
C ASP A 132 5.33 -3.82 -19.62
N GLU A 133 4.05 -4.17 -19.54
CA GLU A 133 3.16 -4.40 -20.69
C GLU A 133 2.11 -3.29 -20.80
N ASP A 134 1.93 -2.75 -22.01
CA ASP A 134 0.86 -1.79 -22.27
C ASP A 134 -0.43 -2.53 -22.59
N ILE A 135 -1.46 -2.29 -21.77
CA ILE A 135 -2.79 -2.87 -21.92
C ILE A 135 -3.71 -1.77 -22.42
N ASP A 136 -4.24 -1.96 -23.62
CA ASP A 136 -5.29 -1.11 -24.17
C ASP A 136 -6.61 -1.31 -23.43
N LEU A 137 -7.28 -0.21 -23.16
CA LEU A 137 -8.55 -0.17 -22.46
C LEU A 137 -9.68 -0.41 -23.47
N VAL A 138 -10.48 -1.44 -23.21
CA VAL A 138 -11.65 -1.91 -24.01
C VAL A 138 -12.61 -0.77 -24.37
N THR A 139 -12.91 0.07 -23.38
CA THR A 139 -13.84 1.21 -23.48
C THR A 139 -13.13 2.46 -23.98
N GLY A 140 -11.81 2.44 -24.10
CA GLY A 140 -10.99 3.62 -24.35
C GLY A 140 -11.04 4.66 -23.21
N ASN A 141 -11.59 4.29 -22.04
CA ASN A 141 -11.72 5.17 -20.88
C ASN A 141 -11.47 4.39 -19.59
N PHE A 142 -10.37 4.70 -18.91
CA PHE A 142 -9.97 4.01 -17.68
C PHE A 142 -11.03 4.09 -16.58
N LYS A 143 -11.76 5.21 -16.49
CA LYS A 143 -12.85 5.38 -15.51
C LYS A 143 -13.95 4.37 -15.78
N ALA A 144 -14.40 4.24 -17.03
CA ALA A 144 -15.48 3.33 -17.40
C ALA A 144 -15.13 1.87 -17.08
N GLU A 145 -13.91 1.43 -17.41
CA GLU A 145 -13.46 0.06 -17.14
C GLU A 145 -13.30 -0.26 -15.66
N VAL A 146 -12.79 0.67 -14.85
CA VAL A 146 -12.71 0.45 -13.40
C VAL A 146 -14.11 0.43 -12.77
N CYS A 147 -15.04 1.29 -13.22
CA CYS A 147 -16.44 1.24 -12.80
C CYS A 147 -17.07 -0.13 -13.12
N MET A 148 -16.86 -0.65 -14.33
CA MET A 148 -17.32 -1.99 -14.72
C MET A 148 -16.73 -3.06 -13.82
N TYR A 149 -15.42 -3.01 -13.55
CA TYR A 149 -14.75 -4.00 -12.70
C TYR A 149 -15.24 -3.97 -11.25
N ILE A 150 -15.49 -2.78 -10.67
CA ILE A 150 -16.07 -2.63 -9.33
C ILE A 150 -17.49 -3.20 -9.30
N ASN A 151 -18.30 -2.90 -10.33
CA ASN A 151 -19.66 -3.42 -10.44
C ASN A 151 -19.67 -4.96 -10.48
N ASP A 152 -18.80 -5.56 -11.29
CA ASP A 152 -18.64 -7.02 -11.36
C ASP A 152 -18.34 -7.60 -9.97
N CYS A 153 -17.35 -7.03 -9.25
CA CYS A 153 -16.99 -7.50 -7.92
C CYS A 153 -18.18 -7.45 -6.96
N LYS A 154 -18.95 -6.36 -6.96
CA LYS A 154 -20.16 -6.22 -6.12
C LYS A 154 -21.21 -7.27 -6.48
N GLN A 155 -21.43 -7.55 -7.76
CA GLN A 155 -22.39 -8.54 -8.22
C GLN A 155 -21.98 -9.98 -7.86
N TYR A 156 -20.71 -10.33 -8.02
CA TYR A 156 -20.18 -11.63 -7.58
C TYR A 156 -20.31 -11.83 -6.08
N LEU A 157 -19.96 -10.81 -5.28
CA LEU A 157 -20.12 -10.87 -3.82
C LEU A 157 -21.58 -11.08 -3.44
N ARG A 158 -22.50 -10.34 -4.05
CA ARG A 158 -23.93 -10.47 -3.80
C ARG A 158 -24.46 -11.86 -4.17
N ALA A 159 -24.09 -12.35 -5.35
CA ALA A 159 -24.46 -13.68 -5.81
C ALA A 159 -23.92 -14.79 -4.89
N ALA A 160 -22.67 -14.67 -4.42
CA ALA A 160 -22.08 -15.58 -3.46
C ALA A 160 -22.81 -15.59 -2.11
N LEU A 161 -23.13 -14.40 -1.57
CA LEU A 161 -23.89 -14.26 -0.32
C LEU A 161 -25.30 -14.84 -0.45
N GLU A 162 -25.95 -14.62 -1.60
CA GLU A 162 -27.30 -15.13 -1.89
C GLU A 162 -27.32 -16.58 -2.38
N ARG A 163 -26.15 -17.23 -2.57
CA ARG A 163 -25.97 -18.56 -3.20
C ARG A 163 -26.66 -18.69 -4.55
N LYS A 164 -26.66 -17.61 -5.34
CA LYS A 164 -27.23 -17.55 -6.69
C LYS A 164 -26.12 -17.38 -7.73
N ARG A 165 -26.43 -17.66 -9.00
CA ARG A 165 -25.53 -17.35 -10.11
C ARG A 165 -25.67 -15.86 -10.50
N VAL A 166 -24.57 -15.25 -10.92
CA VAL A 166 -24.55 -13.89 -11.48
C VAL A 166 -25.24 -13.90 -12.85
N ASN A 167 -26.16 -12.97 -13.09
CA ASN A 167 -26.73 -12.71 -14.42
C ASN A 167 -26.42 -11.26 -14.80
N MET A 168 -25.57 -11.09 -15.82
CA MET A 168 -24.94 -9.81 -16.17
C MET A 168 -25.79 -8.88 -17.04
N GLU A 169 -26.92 -9.34 -17.58
CA GLU A 169 -27.67 -8.57 -18.58
C GLU A 169 -28.45 -7.37 -18.00
N LYS A 170 -28.44 -7.14 -16.67
CA LYS A 170 -29.45 -6.27 -16.01
C LYS A 170 -28.95 -5.21 -15.03
N ALA A 171 -27.65 -5.00 -14.84
CA ALA A 171 -27.19 -4.12 -13.76
C ALA A 171 -26.13 -3.08 -14.21
N GLU A 172 -26.60 -1.88 -14.57
CA GLU A 172 -25.77 -0.68 -14.62
C GLU A 172 -25.54 -0.14 -13.20
N PHE A 173 -24.27 0.05 -12.82
CA PHE A 173 -23.89 0.67 -11.56
C PHE A 173 -23.02 1.90 -11.84
N ASN A 174 -23.30 3.01 -11.15
CA ASN A 174 -22.62 4.29 -11.33
C ASN A 174 -21.91 4.69 -10.01
N PRO A 175 -20.60 4.39 -9.85
CA PRO A 175 -19.86 4.71 -8.62
C PRO A 175 -19.57 6.21 -8.48
N THR A 176 -19.54 6.68 -7.23
CA THR A 176 -19.07 8.04 -6.88
C THR A 176 -17.54 8.09 -6.78
N ASP A 177 -16.95 9.28 -6.95
CA ASP A 177 -15.49 9.49 -7.07
C ASP A 177 -14.65 9.03 -5.86
N GLU A 178 -15.25 8.86 -4.68
CA GLU A 178 -14.56 8.38 -3.47
C GLU A 178 -14.34 6.85 -3.44
N GLU A 179 -15.09 6.08 -4.24
CA GLU A 179 -15.00 4.60 -4.24
C GLU A 179 -13.83 4.04 -5.08
N PHE A 180 -13.02 4.91 -5.70
CA PHE A 180 -12.06 4.56 -6.75
C PHE A 180 -10.65 4.14 -6.28
N LEU A 181 -10.30 4.34 -5.01
CA LEU A 181 -8.92 4.13 -4.53
C LEU A 181 -8.54 2.66 -4.24
N ILE A 182 -9.45 1.70 -4.46
CA ILE A 182 -9.30 0.28 -4.05
C ILE A 182 -8.79 -0.61 -5.20
N ILE A 183 -8.04 -0.10 -6.18
CA ILE A 183 -7.72 -0.90 -7.39
C ILE A 183 -6.80 -2.11 -7.11
N TYR A 184 -5.95 -2.08 -6.07
CA TYR A 184 -5.16 -3.27 -5.69
C TYR A 184 -5.92 -4.24 -4.78
N GLY A 185 -6.82 -3.75 -3.93
CA GLY A 185 -7.69 -4.60 -3.11
C GLY A 185 -8.74 -5.32 -3.97
N LEU A 186 -9.17 -4.71 -5.07
CA LEU A 186 -10.21 -5.25 -5.94
C LEU A 186 -9.80 -6.51 -6.70
N LYS A 187 -8.50 -6.73 -6.99
CA LYS A 187 -8.07 -8.00 -7.61
C LYS A 187 -8.21 -9.17 -6.64
N GLU A 188 -7.76 -9.02 -5.40
CA GLU A 188 -7.93 -10.04 -4.36
C GLU A 188 -9.40 -10.22 -3.99
N VAL A 189 -10.17 -9.13 -3.92
CA VAL A 189 -11.63 -9.19 -3.73
C VAL A 189 -12.31 -9.89 -4.90
N LYS A 190 -11.94 -9.62 -6.16
CA LYS A 190 -12.49 -10.31 -7.34
C LYS A 190 -12.19 -11.79 -7.30
N GLU A 191 -10.93 -12.17 -7.10
CA GLU A 191 -10.51 -13.57 -7.04
C GLU A 191 -11.22 -14.32 -5.90
N MET A 192 -11.36 -13.68 -4.74
CA MET A 192 -12.11 -14.21 -3.60
C MET A 192 -13.59 -14.35 -3.92
N SER A 193 -14.21 -13.34 -4.53
CA SER A 193 -15.63 -13.32 -4.90
C SER A 193 -15.96 -14.37 -5.95
N MET A 194 -15.09 -14.54 -6.95
CA MET A 194 -15.23 -15.59 -7.97
C MET A 194 -15.15 -16.98 -7.35
N ARG A 195 -14.22 -17.23 -6.42
CA ARG A 195 -14.13 -18.50 -5.69
C ARG A 195 -15.38 -18.79 -4.88
N LEU A 196 -15.92 -17.77 -4.19
CA LEU A 196 -17.15 -17.88 -3.40
C LEU A 196 -18.40 -18.10 -4.28
N ALA A 197 -18.39 -17.60 -5.53
CA ALA A 197 -19.51 -17.73 -6.48
C ALA A 197 -19.43 -18.95 -7.43
N GLY A 198 -18.43 -19.84 -7.27
CA GLY A 198 -18.33 -21.07 -8.08
C GLY A 198 -17.41 -21.02 -9.31
N GLY A 199 -16.59 -19.98 -9.45
CA GLY A 199 -15.34 -20.04 -10.21
C GLY A 199 -15.38 -19.82 -11.74
N ILE A 200 -16.51 -19.43 -12.33
CA ILE A 200 -16.57 -19.15 -13.78
C ILE A 200 -16.19 -17.68 -14.04
N PRO A 201 -15.11 -17.38 -14.78
CA PRO A 201 -14.76 -16.02 -15.19
C PRO A 201 -15.82 -15.45 -16.15
N LEU A 202 -16.12 -14.16 -16.03
CA LEU A 202 -16.92 -13.47 -17.04
C LEU A 202 -16.08 -13.21 -18.29
N ASP A 203 -16.63 -13.58 -19.44
CA ASP A 203 -16.10 -13.19 -20.75
C ASP A 203 -16.65 -11.82 -21.14
N TRP A 204 -15.74 -10.88 -21.35
CA TRP A 204 -15.98 -9.47 -21.67
C TRP A 204 -15.81 -9.20 -23.17
N LYS A 205 -15.39 -10.20 -23.95
CA LYS A 205 -15.15 -10.06 -25.39
C LYS A 205 -16.32 -10.51 -26.25
N GLY A 206 -17.41 -10.98 -25.65
CA GLY A 206 -18.62 -11.36 -26.39
C GLY A 206 -18.35 -12.43 -27.43
N ASN A 207 -17.98 -13.64 -26.98
CA ASN A 207 -18.14 -14.89 -27.73
C ASN A 207 -18.76 -15.95 -26.81
#